data_AF-A0A7V5FPI9-F1
#
_entry.id   AF-A0A7V5FPI9-F1
#
_cell.length_a   1.000
_cell.length_b   1.000
_cell.length_c   1.000
_cell.angle_alpha   90.00
_cell.angle_beta   90.00
_cell.angle_gamma   90.00
#
_symmetry.space_group_name_H-M   'P 1'
#
loop_
_entity.id
_entity.type
_entity.pdbx_description
1 polymer ?
#
loop_
_entity_poly.entity_id
_entity_poly.type
_entity_poly.pdbx_seq_one_letter_code
_entity_poly.pdbx_strand_id
1 'polypeptide(L)'
;MIALQVKRQGLAASRGTDCLMGELLDDQSMIIDTDQGLTIVLGCAHAGLVNILTHVAEHLPDRPIHTVVGGTHLGFAEKQQFDATMEALDRFAIKRLGAGHCTGLANAARLFNHLGDKYFFSAVGTRIGCGIQK
;
A
#
# COMPACT_ATOMS: atom_id res chain seq x y z
N MET A 1 -13.11 12.42 1.82
CA MET A 1 -11.70 12.12 2.17
C MET A 1 -11.69 11.60 3.58
N ILE A 2 -11.19 10.38 3.79
CA ILE A 2 -11.11 9.71 5.09
C ILE A 2 -9.62 9.44 5.34
N ALA A 3 -9.08 9.89 6.48
CA ALA A 3 -7.75 9.50 6.93
C ALA A 3 -7.90 8.24 7.81
N LEU A 4 -7.21 7.15 7.45
CA LEU A 4 -7.15 5.95 8.29
C LEU A 4 -5.71 5.74 8.77
N GLN A 5 -5.60 5.34 10.04
CA GLN A 5 -4.35 5.04 10.70
C GLN A 5 -4.35 3.57 11.10
N VAL A 6 -3.39 2.81 10.57
CA VAL A 6 -3.22 1.40 10.91
C VAL A 6 -2.40 1.32 12.20
N LYS A 7 -3.03 0.91 13.30
CA LYS A 7 -2.32 0.68 14.57
C LYS A 7 -1.72 -0.73 14.57
N ARG A 8 -0.43 -0.88 14.27
CA ARG A 8 0.31 -2.14 14.50
C ARG A 8 1.80 -1.96 14.77
N GLN A 9 2.39 -2.99 15.37
CA GLN A 9 3.78 -3.07 15.84
C GLN A 9 4.78 -3.08 14.69
N GLY A 10 5.81 -2.22 14.76
CA GLY A 10 6.91 -2.23 13.79
C GLY A 10 8.09 -1.32 14.12
N LEU A 11 8.16 -0.73 15.32
CA LEU A 11 9.38 -0.07 15.79
C LEU A 11 10.11 -0.98 16.78
N ALA A 12 11.17 -1.65 16.35
CA ALA A 12 11.98 -2.46 17.25
C ALA A 12 12.98 -1.57 18.01
N ALA A 13 12.88 -1.53 19.33
CA ALA A 13 13.89 -0.93 20.21
C ALA A 13 14.66 -2.05 20.91
N SER A 14 15.98 -2.11 20.73
CA SER A 14 16.83 -3.10 21.41
C SER A 14 17.52 -2.52 22.64
N ARG A 15 17.39 -3.17 23.80
CA ARG A 15 18.28 -2.99 24.97
C ARG A 15 18.87 -4.35 25.34
N GLY A 16 20.16 -4.56 25.04
CA GLY A 16 20.79 -5.87 25.21
C GLY A 16 20.28 -6.88 24.19
N THR A 17 19.88 -8.08 24.63
CA THR A 17 19.30 -9.14 23.77
C THR A 17 17.79 -9.00 23.57
N ASP A 18 17.13 -8.06 24.25
CA ASP A 18 15.68 -7.90 24.18
C ASP A 18 15.30 -6.90 23.08
N CYS A 19 14.52 -7.37 22.11
CA CYS A 19 13.84 -6.55 21.11
C CYS A 19 12.41 -6.26 21.58
N LEU A 20 12.16 -5.01 21.97
CA LEU A 20 10.81 -4.54 22.27
C LEU A 20 10.15 -4.02 20.98
N MET A 21 9.01 -4.60 20.64
CA MET A 21 8.21 -4.19 19.47
C MET A 21 7.25 -3.08 19.86
N GLY A 22 7.50 -1.87 19.39
CA GLY A 22 6.65 -0.68 19.54
C GLY A 22 5.67 -0.47 18.38
N GLU A 23 4.60 0.27 18.63
CA GLU A 23 3.58 0.63 17.63
C GLU A 23 4.10 1.69 16.63
N LEU A 24 3.85 1.50 15.33
CA LEU A 24 4.08 2.50 14.29
C LEU A 24 2.84 3.39 14.18
N LEU A 25 2.74 4.38 15.06
CA LEU A 25 1.60 5.30 15.09
C LEU A 25 1.65 6.37 13.99
N ASP A 26 2.77 6.52 13.32
CA ASP A 26 3.03 7.54 12.30
C ASP A 26 2.75 7.09 10.86
N ASP A 27 2.50 5.80 10.61
CA ASP A 27 2.12 5.32 9.28
C ASP A 27 0.65 5.59 9.00
N GLN A 28 0.40 6.62 8.19
CA GLN A 28 -0.93 7.08 7.80
C GLN A 28 -1.15 6.93 6.30
N SER A 29 -2.36 6.55 5.92
CA SER A 29 -2.80 6.49 4.53
C SER A 29 -4.07 7.30 4.33
N MET A 30 -4.14 8.02 3.22
CA MET A 30 -5.30 8.83 2.87
C MET A 30 -6.21 8.06 1.92
N ILE A 31 -7.50 8.08 2.18
CA ILE A 31 -8.52 7.41 1.37
C ILE A 31 -9.44 8.45 0.75
N ILE A 32 -9.58 8.33 -0.57
CA ILE A 32 -10.49 9.13 -1.36
C ILE A 32 -11.57 8.18 -1.85
N ASP A 33 -12.81 8.41 -1.40
CA ASP A 33 -13.98 7.67 -1.89
C ASP A 33 -14.46 8.32 -3.20
N THR A 34 -14.66 7.50 -4.23
CA THR A 34 -14.96 7.93 -5.60
C THR A 34 -16.00 6.99 -6.21
N ASP A 35 -16.69 7.39 -7.27
CA ASP A 35 -17.71 6.54 -7.92
C ASP A 35 -17.14 5.19 -8.40
N GLN A 36 -15.84 5.13 -8.72
CA GLN A 36 -15.15 3.92 -9.17
C GLN A 36 -14.67 3.01 -8.03
N GLY A 37 -14.78 3.45 -6.77
CA GLY A 37 -14.28 2.77 -5.57
C GLY A 37 -13.23 3.60 -4.82
N LEU A 38 -12.55 2.96 -3.88
CA LEU A 38 -11.58 3.64 -3.01
C LEU A 38 -10.25 3.87 -3.74
N THR A 39 -9.75 5.09 -3.64
CA THR A 39 -8.35 5.43 -3.98
C THR A 39 -7.56 5.63 -2.70
N ILE A 40 -6.54 4.81 -2.49
CA ILE A 40 -5.67 4.83 -1.32
C ILE A 40 -4.33 5.48 -1.71
N VAL A 41 -3.99 6.56 -1.03
CA VAL A 41 -2.71 7.25 -1.16
C VAL A 41 -1.84 6.88 0.04
N LEU A 42 -0.76 6.16 -0.25
CA LEU A 42 0.22 5.68 0.72
C LEU A 42 1.35 6.71 0.88
N GLY A 43 1.87 6.84 2.11
CA GLY A 43 3.20 7.36 2.34
C GLY A 43 4.26 6.34 1.93
N CYS A 44 4.78 5.60 2.92
CA CYS A 44 5.71 4.49 2.70
C CYS A 44 5.12 3.10 2.95
N ALA A 45 3.98 2.98 3.65
CA ALA A 45 3.39 1.70 4.05
C ALA A 45 4.29 0.85 4.97
N HIS A 46 4.89 1.47 5.99
CA HIS A 46 5.71 0.78 6.99
C HIS A 46 4.92 -0.25 7.83
N ALA A 47 3.63 -0.01 8.06
CA ALA A 47 2.71 -0.96 8.66
C ALA A 47 2.43 -2.17 7.75
N GLY A 48 2.91 -2.13 6.50
CA GLY A 48 2.78 -3.18 5.49
C GLY A 48 1.60 -2.92 4.55
N LEU A 49 1.87 -2.97 3.24
CA LEU A 49 0.85 -2.76 2.20
C LEU A 49 -0.40 -3.61 2.43
N VAL A 50 -0.22 -4.93 2.59
CA VAL A 50 -1.35 -5.87 2.79
C VAL A 50 -2.16 -5.51 4.03
N ASN A 51 -1.49 -5.13 5.13
CA ASN A 51 -2.18 -4.76 6.37
C ASN A 51 -3.03 -3.49 6.19
N ILE A 52 -2.51 -2.50 5.47
CA ILE A 52 -3.27 -1.29 5.13
C ILE A 52 -4.50 -1.66 4.31
N LEU A 53 -4.36 -2.47 3.27
CA LEU A 53 -5.49 -2.85 2.42
C LEU A 53 -6.54 -3.66 3.19
N THR A 54 -6.13 -4.60 4.04
CA THR A 54 -7.02 -5.35 4.93
C THR A 54 -7.77 -4.40 5.86
N HIS A 55 -7.06 -3.48 6.50
CA HIS A 55 -7.65 -2.50 7.41
C HIS A 55 -8.69 -1.62 6.71
N VAL A 56 -8.40 -1.16 5.49
CA VAL A 56 -9.37 -0.40 4.69
C VAL A 56 -10.61 -1.25 4.37
N ALA A 57 -10.42 -2.50 3.92
CA ALA A 57 -11.52 -3.39 3.57
C ALA A 57 -12.41 -3.73 4.78
N GLU A 58 -11.84 -3.83 5.98
CA GLU A 58 -12.59 -4.06 7.23
C GLU A 58 -13.42 -2.84 7.64
N HIS A 59 -12.92 -1.61 7.42
CA HIS A 59 -13.60 -0.38 7.83
C HIS A 59 -14.59 0.13 6.78
N LEU A 60 -14.40 -0.24 5.51
CA LEU A 60 -15.25 0.15 4.38
C LEU A 60 -15.62 -1.09 3.54
N PRO A 61 -16.33 -2.08 4.13
CA PRO A 61 -16.56 -3.40 3.50
C PRO A 61 -17.35 -3.36 2.19
N ASP A 62 -18.21 -2.35 2.02
CA ASP A 62 -19.06 -2.21 0.83
C ASP A 62 -18.40 -1.41 -0.31
N ARG A 63 -17.13 -1.02 -0.16
CA ARG A 63 -16.42 -0.17 -1.11
C ARG A 63 -15.16 -0.88 -1.63
N PRO A 64 -15.10 -1.28 -2.93
CA PRO A 64 -13.94 -1.97 -3.46
C PRO A 64 -12.72 -1.04 -3.55
N ILE A 65 -11.53 -1.59 -3.33
CA ILE A 65 -10.27 -0.85 -3.52
C ILE A 65 -9.97 -0.77 -5.02
N HIS A 66 -10.12 0.42 -5.58
CA HIS A 66 -9.93 0.66 -7.01
C HIS A 66 -8.49 1.01 -7.35
N THR A 67 -7.90 1.97 -6.64
CA THR A 67 -6.55 2.48 -6.90
C THR A 67 -5.73 2.54 -5.64
N VAL A 68 -4.47 2.14 -5.72
CA VAL A 68 -3.46 2.33 -4.67
C VAL A 68 -2.29 3.07 -5.29
N VAL A 69 -1.79 4.11 -4.64
CA VAL A 69 -0.65 4.89 -5.12
C VAL A 69 0.26 5.30 -3.98
N GLY A 70 1.58 5.24 -4.17
CA GLY A 70 2.58 5.72 -3.21
C GLY A 70 3.72 4.72 -2.99
N GLY A 71 4.42 4.85 -1.86
CA GLY A 71 5.45 3.90 -1.44
C GLY A 71 4.83 2.65 -0.81
N THR A 72 5.30 1.47 -1.22
CA THR A 72 4.80 0.17 -0.69
C THR A 72 5.73 -0.48 0.33
N HIS A 73 6.87 0.14 0.62
CA HIS A 73 7.99 -0.39 1.41
C HIS A 73 8.56 -1.74 0.96
N LEU A 74 8.23 -2.21 -0.25
CA LEU A 74 8.69 -3.51 -0.73
C LEU A 74 10.17 -3.51 -1.16
N GLY A 75 10.88 -2.37 -1.16
CA GLY A 75 12.26 -2.30 -1.62
C GLY A 75 13.22 -3.21 -0.87
N PHE A 76 12.91 -3.53 0.38
CA PHE A 76 13.71 -4.39 1.26
C PHE A 76 13.03 -5.73 1.58
N ALA A 77 11.90 -6.03 0.93
CA ALA A 77 11.16 -7.25 1.20
C ALA A 77 11.93 -8.48 0.72
N GLU A 78 12.00 -9.50 1.57
CA GLU A 78 12.49 -10.81 1.19
C GLU A 78 11.55 -11.47 0.17
N LYS A 79 12.08 -12.44 -0.60
CA LYS A 79 11.32 -13.10 -1.67
C LYS A 79 9.97 -13.66 -1.19
N GLN A 80 9.95 -14.34 -0.05
CA GLN A 80 8.73 -14.94 0.50
C GLN A 80 7.67 -13.88 0.82
N GLN A 81 8.07 -12.76 1.44
CA GLN A 81 7.16 -11.66 1.76
C GLN A 81 6.63 -10.99 0.48
N PHE A 82 7.50 -10.80 -0.52
CA PHE A 82 7.11 -10.22 -1.79
C PHE A 82 6.09 -11.10 -2.52
N ASP A 83 6.33 -12.41 -2.59
CA ASP A 83 5.42 -13.38 -3.21
C ASP A 83 4.06 -13.40 -2.50
N ALA A 84 4.04 -13.46 -1.17
CA ALA A 84 2.81 -13.38 -0.39
C ALA A 84 2.06 -12.06 -0.59
N THR A 85 2.78 -10.96 -0.84
CA THR A 85 2.18 -9.67 -1.16
C THR A 85 1.53 -9.68 -2.54
N MET A 86 2.15 -10.30 -3.55
CA MET A 86 1.55 -10.45 -4.88
C MET A 86 0.24 -11.23 -4.82
N GLU A 87 0.22 -12.37 -4.13
CA GLU A 87 -0.98 -13.17 -3.93
C GLU A 87 -2.08 -12.38 -3.19
N ALA A 88 -1.71 -11.55 -2.22
CA ALA A 88 -2.65 -10.69 -1.52
C ALA A 88 -3.25 -9.63 -2.46
N LEU A 89 -2.43 -8.99 -3.29
CA LEU A 89 -2.88 -8.00 -4.27
C LEU A 89 -3.89 -8.61 -5.26
N ASP A 90 -3.70 -9.87 -5.65
CA ASP A 90 -4.65 -10.59 -6.51
C ASP A 90 -6.00 -10.80 -5.80
N ARG A 91 -5.99 -11.15 -4.51
CA ARG A 91 -7.22 -11.31 -3.70
C ARG A 91 -7.99 -10.01 -3.54
N PHE A 92 -7.29 -8.88 -3.37
CA PHE A 92 -7.94 -7.56 -3.30
C PHE A 92 -8.50 -7.09 -4.66
N ALA A 93 -8.14 -7.75 -5.76
CA ALA A 93 -8.64 -7.48 -7.11
C ALA A 93 -8.51 -6.00 -7.54
N ILE A 94 -7.43 -5.34 -7.09
CA ILE A 94 -7.16 -3.92 -7.31
C ILE A 94 -7.06 -3.64 -8.81
N LYS A 95 -7.65 -2.54 -9.26
CA LYS A 95 -7.65 -2.17 -10.68
C LYS A 95 -6.39 -1.44 -11.09
N ARG A 96 -5.83 -0.62 -10.18
CA ARG A 96 -4.66 0.22 -10.45
C ARG A 96 -3.70 0.27 -9.26
N LEU A 97 -2.42 -0.04 -9.48
CA LEU A 97 -1.35 0.15 -8.50
C LEU A 97 -0.26 1.05 -9.07
N GLY A 98 -0.06 2.21 -8.45
CA GLY A 98 0.97 3.19 -8.76
C GLY A 98 2.07 3.20 -7.72
N ALA A 99 3.06 2.32 -7.83
CA ALA A 99 4.12 2.27 -6.81
C ALA A 99 5.33 3.15 -7.18
N GLY A 100 6.02 3.66 -6.15
CA GLY A 100 7.20 4.52 -6.29
C GLY A 100 7.97 4.64 -4.98
N HIS A 101 8.87 5.63 -4.90
CA HIS A 101 9.62 5.94 -3.68
C HIS A 101 10.38 4.72 -3.10
N CYS A 102 9.99 4.22 -1.92
CA CYS A 102 10.65 3.13 -1.20
C CYS A 102 10.31 1.72 -1.72
N THR A 103 9.47 1.59 -2.75
CA THR A 103 9.19 0.29 -3.40
C THR A 103 10.45 -0.29 -4.08
N GLY A 104 11.37 0.57 -4.53
CA GLY A 104 12.61 0.17 -5.19
C GLY A 104 12.40 -0.30 -6.65
N LEU A 105 13.37 -0.02 -7.52
CA LEU A 105 13.24 -0.26 -8.97
C LEU A 105 13.05 -1.74 -9.34
N ALA A 106 13.80 -2.64 -8.70
CA ALA A 106 13.73 -4.07 -8.98
C ALA A 106 12.35 -4.65 -8.65
N ASN A 107 11.80 -4.31 -7.48
CA ASN A 107 10.48 -4.78 -7.04
C ASN A 107 9.35 -4.04 -7.74
N ALA A 108 9.53 -2.77 -8.13
CA ALA A 108 8.61 -2.08 -9.03
C ALA A 108 8.48 -2.78 -10.39
N ALA A 109 9.59 -3.22 -10.99
CA ALA A 109 9.57 -3.99 -12.24
C ALA A 109 8.89 -5.36 -12.08
N ARG A 110 9.10 -6.03 -10.94
CA ARG A 110 8.40 -7.28 -10.63
C ARG A 110 6.88 -7.08 -10.47
N LEU A 111 6.47 -6.02 -9.78
CA LEU A 111 5.05 -5.65 -9.67
C LEU A 111 4.45 -5.37 -11.04
N PHE A 112 5.16 -4.63 -11.90
CA PHE A 112 4.74 -4.40 -13.29
C PHE A 112 4.55 -5.70 -14.06
N ASN A 113 5.51 -6.64 -13.97
CA ASN A 113 5.41 -7.93 -14.65
C ASN A 113 4.23 -8.79 -14.15
N HIS A 114 3.92 -8.72 -12.84
CA HIS A 114 2.79 -9.47 -12.26
C HIS A 114 1.43 -8.86 -12.60
N LEU A 115 1.32 -7.54 -12.49
CA LEU A 115 0.04 -6.82 -12.61
C LEU A 115 -0.29 -6.33 -14.02
N GLY A 116 0.70 -6.27 -14.92
CA GLY A 116 0.54 -5.80 -16.29
C GLY A 116 -0.07 -4.40 -16.37
N ASP A 117 -1.15 -4.27 -17.15
CA ASP A 117 -1.85 -2.99 -17.39
C ASP A 117 -2.47 -2.38 -16.13
N LYS A 118 -2.57 -3.13 -15.03
CA LYS A 118 -3.02 -2.62 -13.74
C LYS A 118 -1.92 -1.84 -13.01
N TYR A 119 -0.66 -1.92 -13.43
CA TYR A 119 0.44 -1.23 -12.78
C TYR A 119 0.89 0.00 -13.56
N PHE A 120 1.30 1.05 -12.84
CA PHE A 120 2.03 2.16 -13.42
C PHE A 120 3.14 2.64 -12.48
N PHE A 121 4.19 3.22 -13.04
CA PHE A 121 5.25 3.82 -12.24
C PHE A 121 4.82 5.19 -11.74
N SER A 122 4.76 5.37 -10.42
CA SER A 122 4.42 6.65 -9.80
C SER A 122 5.65 7.56 -9.71
N ALA A 123 6.11 8.03 -10.87
CA ALA A 123 7.21 8.99 -10.99
C ALA A 123 6.76 10.43 -10.69
N VAL A 124 7.72 11.33 -10.54
CA VAL A 124 7.45 12.76 -10.41
C VAL A 124 6.70 13.26 -11.65
N GLY A 125 5.65 14.05 -11.44
CA GLY A 125 4.81 14.58 -12.53
C GLY A 125 3.69 13.63 -12.98
N THR A 126 3.63 12.40 -12.48
CA THR A 126 2.51 11.49 -12.76
C THR A 126 1.19 12.10 -12.26
N ARG A 127 0.19 12.16 -13.15
CA ARG A 127 -1.16 12.63 -12.85
C ARG A 127 -2.13 11.47 -12.89
N ILE A 128 -2.90 11.30 -11.83
CA ILE A 128 -3.88 10.22 -11.70
C ILE A 128 -5.25 10.85 -11.54
N GLY A 129 -6.13 10.65 -12.52
CA GLY A 129 -7.55 10.95 -12.33
C GLY A 129 -8.19 9.88 -11.45
N CYS A 130 -8.86 10.29 -10.36
CA CYS A 130 -9.62 9.37 -9.51
C CYS A 130 -11.15 9.46 -9.71
N GLY A 131 -11.63 10.02 -10.83
CA GLY A 131 -13.04 9.88 -11.24
C GLY A 131 -14.05 10.57 -10.32
N ILE A 132 -13.64 11.56 -9.52
CA ILE A 132 -14.57 12.40 -8.75
C ILE A 132 -15.35 13.25 -9.75
N GLN A 133 -16.61 12.89 -10.02
CA GLN A 133 -17.52 13.78 -10.72
C GLN A 133 -17.80 14.98 -9.81
N LYS A 134 -17.61 16.19 -10.36
CA LYS A 134 -17.95 17.44 -9.66
C LYS A 134 -19.46 17.63 -9.63
#